data_AF-A0A662S452-F1
#
_entry.id   AF-A0A662S452-F1
#
_cell.length_a   1.000
_cell.length_b   1.000
_cell.length_c   1.000
_cell.angle_alpha   90.00
_cell.angle_beta   90.00
_cell.angle_gamma   90.00
#
_symmetry.space_group_name_H-M   'P 1'
#
loop_
_entity.id
_entity.type
_entity.pdbx_description
1 polymer ?
#
loop_
_entity_poly.entity_id
_entity_poly.type
_entity_poly.pdbx_seq_one_letter_code
_entity_poly.pdbx_strand_id
1 'polypeptide(L)'
;VYTFLNLIGYVFSSYIGGEVKEAQKSQLISMTGALIIFALLMFVVYQVTFSVMGGEFVGGISYLAETGSKAYTLPFPEPFPHTLLVYATSNPVILALANIGVAITPLLAGFAYIFLITRNIFAWAFDRVVPTSLSKVDEKYGSPYVTTILVIILAMIFQALWLYTTVFQFVLYITTIIFIGYVVTGITAIIFPYKRKDIYEASPKIVRSKIGGIPVISILGLLTTIISAFVVYATLTPTLGGIMDPNALFLNMLVYPVALIIFAIAYVYRKKTGIPLEYSFKEVPPV
;
A
#
# COMPACT_ATOMS: atom_id res chain seq x y z
N VAL A 1 6.74 -1.17 -13.87
CA VAL A 1 5.73 -1.42 -12.80
C VAL A 1 6.36 -1.62 -11.42
N TYR A 2 7.37 -2.49 -11.26
CA TYR A 2 8.01 -2.76 -9.97
C TYR A 2 8.64 -1.55 -9.26
N THR A 3 9.12 -0.55 -10.00
CA THR A 3 9.67 0.67 -9.38
C THR A 3 8.62 1.48 -8.62
N PHE A 4 7.37 1.48 -9.09
CA PHE A 4 6.27 2.17 -8.40
C PHE A 4 5.84 1.44 -7.12
N LEU A 5 5.92 0.10 -7.12
CA LEU A 5 5.58 -0.74 -5.95
C LEU A 5 6.44 -0.36 -4.74
N ASN A 6 7.72 -0.08 -4.95
CA ASN A 6 8.63 0.32 -3.87
C ASN A 6 8.19 1.58 -3.13
N LEU A 7 7.46 2.48 -3.79
CA LEU A 7 7.09 3.77 -3.23
C LEU A 7 5.72 3.79 -2.57
N ILE A 8 4.91 2.73 -2.68
CA ILE A 8 3.51 2.71 -2.19
C ILE A 8 3.41 2.94 -0.67
N GLY A 9 4.45 2.58 0.08
CA GLY A 9 4.42 2.66 1.55
C GLY A 9 4.37 4.08 2.14
N TYR A 10 4.53 5.12 1.33
CA TYR A 10 4.53 6.51 1.80
C TYR A 10 3.25 6.94 2.53
N VAL A 11 2.12 6.31 2.22
CA VAL A 11 0.81 6.63 2.84
C VAL A 11 0.71 6.07 4.25
N PHE A 12 1.52 5.09 4.66
CA PHE A 12 1.34 4.41 5.94
C PHE A 12 1.49 5.32 7.17
N SER A 13 2.27 6.39 7.06
CA SER A 13 2.42 7.32 8.18
C SER A 13 1.11 8.07 8.49
N SER A 14 0.21 8.24 7.52
CA SER A 14 -1.05 8.95 7.74
C SER A 14 -1.99 8.20 8.69
N TYR A 15 -1.90 6.87 8.74
CA TYR A 15 -2.69 6.04 9.66
C TYR A 15 -2.28 6.23 11.13
N ILE A 16 -1.06 6.71 11.37
CA ILE A 16 -0.51 7.02 12.70
C ILE A 16 -0.56 8.55 12.93
N GLY A 17 -1.12 9.31 11.99
CA GLY A 17 -1.18 10.77 12.05
C GLY A 17 -1.77 11.32 13.35
N GLY A 18 -2.80 10.68 13.90
CA GLY A 18 -3.44 11.10 15.15
C GLY A 18 -2.59 10.92 16.41
N GLU A 19 -1.55 10.07 16.38
CA GLU A 19 -0.66 9.79 17.51
C GLU A 19 0.61 10.64 17.48
N VAL A 20 0.87 11.35 16.37
CA VAL A 20 2.08 12.16 16.19
C VAL A 20 1.85 13.59 16.66
N LYS A 21 2.73 14.08 17.53
CA LYS A 21 2.75 15.48 17.96
C LYS A 21 2.99 16.39 16.75
N GLU A 22 2.17 17.43 16.61
CA GLU A 22 2.15 18.31 15.43
C GLU A 22 1.97 17.55 14.11
N ALA A 23 1.06 16.57 14.10
CA ALA A 23 0.72 15.72 12.96
C ALA A 23 0.77 16.44 11.60
N GLN A 24 0.28 17.68 11.51
CA GLN A 24 0.23 18.45 10.27
C GLN A 24 1.61 18.70 9.64
N LYS A 25 2.57 19.19 10.44
CA LYS A 25 3.92 19.52 9.95
C LYS A 25 4.79 18.27 9.92
N SER A 26 4.70 17.47 10.98
CA SER A 26 5.46 16.24 11.14
C SER A 26 5.12 15.20 10.08
N GLN A 27 3.85 15.04 9.69
CA GLN A 27 3.46 14.10 8.64
C GLN A 27 3.90 14.57 7.26
N LEU A 28 3.74 15.86 6.93
CA LEU A 28 4.15 16.37 5.62
C LEU A 28 5.67 16.24 5.43
N ILE A 29 6.46 16.59 6.45
CA ILE A 29 7.92 16.44 6.42
C ILE A 29 8.31 14.95 6.40
N SER A 30 7.69 14.12 7.25
CA SER A 30 8.03 12.69 7.33
C SER A 30 7.69 11.96 6.03
N MET A 31 6.51 12.17 5.45
CA MET A 31 6.09 11.52 4.20
C MET A 31 6.99 11.92 3.04
N THR A 32 7.17 13.22 2.81
CA THR A 32 7.97 13.70 1.68
C THR A 32 9.46 13.42 1.88
N GLY A 33 9.97 13.60 3.10
CA GLY A 33 11.36 13.33 3.44
C GLY A 33 11.71 11.85 3.32
N ALA A 34 10.88 10.96 3.88
CA ALA A 34 11.08 9.52 3.75
C ALA A 34 11.02 9.07 2.29
N LEU A 35 10.08 9.60 1.50
CA LEU A 35 9.97 9.30 0.07
C LEU A 35 11.22 9.72 -0.70
N ILE A 36 11.74 10.93 -0.49
CA ILE A 36 12.94 11.43 -1.17
C ILE A 36 14.16 10.59 -0.77
N ILE A 37 14.37 10.37 0.52
CA ILE A 37 15.51 9.59 1.02
C ILE A 37 15.45 8.17 0.45
N PHE A 38 14.28 7.53 0.50
CA PHE A 38 14.11 6.18 -0.01
C PHE A 38 14.29 6.12 -1.54
N ALA A 39 13.74 7.08 -2.28
CA ALA A 39 13.94 7.17 -3.73
C ALA A 39 15.42 7.34 -4.11
N LEU A 40 16.17 8.18 -3.38
CA LEU A 40 17.60 8.36 -3.57
C LEU A 40 18.39 7.08 -3.25
N LEU A 41 18.07 6.43 -2.14
CA LEU A 41 18.70 5.15 -1.77
C LEU A 41 18.46 4.08 -2.84
N MET A 42 17.22 3.93 -3.31
CA MET A 42 16.89 2.98 -4.36
C MET A 42 17.56 3.33 -5.69
N PHE A 43 17.62 4.62 -6.04
CA PHE A 43 18.34 5.08 -7.22
C PHE A 43 19.83 4.71 -7.15
N VAL A 44 20.49 4.94 -6.01
CA VAL A 44 21.90 4.56 -5.81
C VAL A 44 22.07 3.05 -5.91
N VAL A 45 21.22 2.26 -5.26
CA VAL A 45 21.29 0.78 -5.33
C VAL A 45 21.15 0.30 -6.77
N TYR A 46 20.19 0.81 -7.52
CA TYR A 46 20.04 0.45 -8.93
C TYR A 46 21.26 0.89 -9.74
N GLN A 47 21.67 2.16 -9.64
CA GLN A 47 22.79 2.68 -10.42
C GLN A 47 24.10 1.92 -10.16
N VAL A 48 24.39 1.57 -8.90
CA VAL A 48 25.55 0.76 -8.53
C VAL A 48 25.43 -0.64 -9.13
N THR A 49 24.25 -1.28 -9.04
CA THR A 49 24.02 -2.61 -9.63
C THR A 49 24.27 -2.59 -11.14
N PHE A 50 23.68 -1.61 -11.85
CA PHE A 50 23.85 -1.46 -13.30
C PHE A 50 25.30 -1.13 -13.71
N SER A 51 26.01 -0.33 -12.92
CA SER A 51 27.39 0.09 -13.24
C SER A 51 28.43 -0.98 -12.91
N VAL A 52 28.25 -1.74 -11.83
CA VAL A 52 29.21 -2.76 -11.38
C VAL A 52 28.99 -4.09 -12.09
N MET A 53 27.73 -4.53 -12.25
CA MET A 53 27.41 -5.82 -12.87
C MET A 53 27.21 -5.72 -14.38
N GLY A 54 26.98 -4.51 -14.90
CA GLY A 54 26.67 -4.26 -16.31
C GLY A 54 25.18 -4.39 -16.62
N GLY A 55 24.61 -3.37 -17.28
CA GLY A 55 23.17 -3.34 -17.57
C GLY A 55 22.67 -4.42 -18.52
N GLU A 56 23.50 -4.83 -19.48
CA GLU A 56 23.18 -5.95 -20.38
C GLU A 56 23.13 -7.28 -19.63
N PHE A 57 24.02 -7.49 -18.66
CA PHE A 57 24.01 -8.68 -17.82
C PHE A 57 22.76 -8.72 -16.94
N VAL A 58 22.46 -7.64 -16.22
CA VAL A 58 21.29 -7.56 -15.34
C VAL A 58 20.00 -7.67 -16.15
N GLY A 59 19.89 -6.98 -17.29
CA GLY A 59 18.71 -7.08 -18.15
C GLY A 59 18.55 -8.45 -18.79
N GLY A 60 19.65 -9.03 -19.30
CA GLY A 60 19.65 -10.34 -19.93
C GLY A 60 19.31 -11.46 -18.94
N ILE A 61 19.85 -11.41 -17.73
CA ILE A 61 19.57 -12.43 -16.71
C ILE A 61 18.15 -12.35 -16.18
N SER A 62 17.61 -11.13 -16.00
CA SER A 62 16.20 -10.93 -15.68
C SER A 62 15.29 -11.44 -16.80
N TYR A 63 15.63 -11.20 -18.07
CA TYR A 63 14.85 -11.72 -19.20
C TYR A 63 14.85 -13.25 -19.25
N LEU A 64 16.01 -13.88 -19.04
CA LEU A 64 16.12 -15.35 -19.01
C LEU A 64 15.31 -15.97 -17.85
N ALA A 65 15.31 -15.33 -16.68
CA ALA A 65 14.53 -15.75 -15.53
C ALA A 65 13.02 -15.65 -15.80
N GLU A 66 12.55 -14.50 -16.30
CA GLU A 66 11.12 -14.25 -16.58
C GLU A 66 10.58 -15.13 -17.72
N THR A 67 11.41 -15.45 -18.72
CA THR A 67 11.01 -16.32 -19.84
C THR A 67 11.09 -17.81 -19.53
N GLY A 68 11.57 -18.20 -18.33
CA GLY A 68 11.77 -19.60 -17.95
C GLY A 68 12.74 -20.34 -18.87
N SER A 69 13.69 -19.62 -19.47
CA SER A 69 14.63 -20.20 -20.42
C SER A 69 15.56 -21.20 -19.72
N LYS A 70 15.83 -22.35 -20.36
CA LYS A 70 16.79 -23.35 -19.87
C LYS A 70 18.23 -22.81 -19.76
N ALA A 71 18.51 -21.66 -20.36
CA ALA A 71 19.79 -20.97 -20.23
C ALA A 71 19.97 -20.28 -18.86
N TYR A 72 18.90 -20.10 -18.08
CA TYR A 72 18.98 -19.64 -16.70
C TYR A 72 19.46 -20.79 -15.81
N THR A 73 20.75 -20.78 -15.46
CA THR A 73 21.43 -21.86 -14.73
C THR A 73 21.72 -21.52 -13.27
N LEU A 74 21.27 -20.36 -12.79
CA LEU A 74 21.52 -19.92 -11.43
C LEU A 74 20.71 -20.73 -10.42
N PRO A 75 21.28 -21.02 -9.23
CA PRO A 75 20.63 -21.87 -8.23
C PRO A 75 19.48 -21.18 -7.50
N PHE A 76 19.22 -19.90 -7.78
CA PHE A 76 18.15 -19.12 -7.16
C PHE A 76 17.07 -18.77 -8.19
N PRO A 77 15.76 -18.80 -7.83
CA PRO A 77 14.67 -18.66 -8.79
C PRO A 77 14.64 -17.30 -9.49
N GLU A 78 14.84 -16.20 -8.75
CA GLU A 78 14.91 -14.85 -9.31
C GLU A 78 16.27 -14.16 -9.10
N PRO A 79 16.75 -13.38 -10.10
CA PRO A 79 18.03 -12.68 -10.04
C PRO A 79 17.91 -11.35 -9.28
N PHE A 80 17.62 -11.41 -7.98
CA PHE A 80 17.56 -10.21 -7.16
C PHE A 80 18.96 -9.57 -6.95
N PRO A 81 19.05 -8.24 -6.79
CA PRO A 81 20.36 -7.57 -6.62
C PRO A 81 21.21 -8.12 -5.48
N HIS A 82 20.58 -8.60 -4.40
CA HIS A 82 21.29 -9.17 -3.26
C HIS A 82 21.90 -10.55 -3.51
N THR A 83 21.31 -11.37 -4.41
CA THR A 83 21.87 -12.66 -4.80
C THR A 83 22.96 -12.48 -5.87
N LEU A 84 22.81 -11.48 -6.74
CA LEU A 84 23.79 -11.13 -7.75
C LEU A 84 25.07 -10.48 -7.18
N LEU A 85 25.06 -10.03 -5.92
CA LEU A 85 26.25 -9.47 -5.25
C LEU A 85 27.46 -10.41 -5.24
N VAL A 86 27.25 -11.73 -5.38
CA VAL A 86 28.34 -12.71 -5.49
C VAL A 86 29.27 -12.44 -6.68
N TYR A 87 28.77 -11.78 -7.73
CA TYR A 87 29.56 -11.40 -8.90
C TYR A 87 30.36 -10.10 -8.68
N ALA A 88 29.99 -9.30 -7.69
CA ALA A 88 30.65 -8.05 -7.35
C ALA A 88 31.67 -8.20 -6.22
N THR A 89 31.46 -9.14 -5.30
CA THR A 89 32.35 -9.36 -4.16
C THR A 89 32.41 -10.82 -3.74
N SER A 90 33.61 -11.28 -3.40
CA SER A 90 33.84 -12.62 -2.84
C SER A 90 33.89 -12.62 -1.31
N ASN A 91 33.66 -11.48 -0.65
CA ASN A 91 33.71 -11.40 0.81
C ASN A 91 32.44 -12.01 1.44
N PRO A 92 32.54 -13.13 2.18
CA PRO A 92 31.39 -13.85 2.70
C PRO A 92 30.59 -13.02 3.72
N VAL A 93 31.23 -12.09 4.44
CA VAL A 93 30.56 -11.23 5.43
C VAL A 93 29.62 -10.25 4.74
N ILE A 94 30.07 -9.64 3.64
CA ILE A 94 29.25 -8.67 2.89
C ILE A 94 28.04 -9.39 2.27
N LEU A 95 28.26 -10.58 1.70
CA LEU A 95 27.18 -11.41 1.16
C LEU A 95 26.18 -11.81 2.24
N ALA A 96 26.66 -12.26 3.41
CA ALA A 96 25.79 -12.63 4.53
C ALA A 96 24.95 -11.43 5.01
N LEU A 97 25.57 -10.27 5.21
CA LEU A 97 24.86 -9.06 5.65
C LEU A 97 23.80 -8.60 4.65
N ALA A 98 24.10 -8.63 3.35
CA ALA A 98 23.13 -8.27 2.31
C ALA A 98 21.92 -9.21 2.29
N ASN A 99 22.15 -10.53 2.37
CA ASN A 99 21.09 -11.53 2.41
C ASN A 99 20.26 -11.44 3.69
N ILE A 100 20.91 -11.27 4.85
CA ILE A 100 20.22 -11.08 6.15
C ILE A 100 19.37 -9.82 6.14
N GLY A 101 19.90 -8.71 5.61
CA GLY A 101 19.16 -7.45 5.50
C GLY A 101 17.88 -7.60 4.66
N VAL A 102 17.98 -8.27 3.51
CA VAL A 102 16.82 -8.56 2.66
C VAL A 102 15.86 -9.54 3.33
N ALA A 103 16.34 -10.56 4.06
CA ALA A 103 15.49 -11.51 4.76
C ALA A 103 14.71 -10.89 5.93
N ILE A 104 15.32 -9.96 6.67
CA ILE A 104 14.69 -9.27 7.80
C ILE A 104 13.63 -8.26 7.33
N THR A 105 13.83 -7.63 6.17
CA THR A 105 12.97 -6.53 5.70
C THR A 105 11.48 -6.94 5.54
N PRO A 106 11.13 -8.05 4.87
CA PRO A 106 9.75 -8.55 4.80
C PRO A 106 9.16 -8.91 6.15
N LEU A 107 9.97 -9.43 7.09
CA LEU A 107 9.50 -9.76 8.44
C LEU A 107 9.08 -8.50 9.20
N LEU A 108 9.93 -7.47 9.18
CA LEU A 108 9.61 -6.18 9.81
C LEU A 108 8.40 -5.51 9.16
N ALA A 109 8.33 -5.55 7.83
CA ALA A 109 7.17 -5.04 7.09
C ALA A 109 5.89 -5.80 7.46
N GLY A 110 5.97 -7.13 7.56
CA GLY A 110 4.85 -8.00 7.96
C GLY A 110 4.27 -7.61 9.32
N PHE A 111 5.13 -7.37 10.31
CA PHE A 111 4.67 -6.88 11.62
C PHE A 111 3.98 -5.52 11.51
N ALA A 112 4.57 -4.56 10.79
CA ALA A 112 3.96 -3.24 10.59
C ALA A 112 2.58 -3.33 9.92
N TYR A 113 2.42 -4.22 8.93
CA TYR A 113 1.15 -4.46 8.26
C TYR A 113 0.08 -5.05 9.17
N ILE A 114 0.43 -6.02 10.02
CA ILE A 114 -0.52 -6.61 10.98
C ILE A 114 -1.09 -5.53 11.90
N PHE A 115 -0.24 -4.63 12.43
CA PHE A 115 -0.69 -3.53 13.26
C PHE A 115 -1.63 -2.59 12.50
N LEU A 116 -1.26 -2.20 11.28
CA LEU A 116 -2.03 -1.25 10.48
C LEU A 116 -3.40 -1.82 10.07
N ILE A 117 -3.45 -3.06 9.59
CA ILE A 117 -4.69 -3.73 9.18
C ILE A 117 -5.61 -3.90 10.40
N THR A 118 -5.05 -4.28 11.54
CA THR A 118 -5.81 -4.41 12.79
C THR A 118 -6.47 -3.08 13.19
N ARG A 119 -5.76 -1.95 13.10
CA ARG A 119 -6.30 -0.62 13.38
C ARG A 119 -7.46 -0.25 12.43
N ASN A 120 -7.33 -0.57 11.15
CA ASN A 120 -8.37 -0.27 10.16
C ASN A 120 -9.64 -1.10 10.39
N ILE A 121 -9.52 -2.41 10.60
CA ILE A 121 -10.67 -3.28 10.88
C ILE A 121 -11.34 -2.88 12.20
N PHE A 122 -10.55 -2.51 13.21
CA PHE A 122 -11.07 -1.99 14.47
C PHE A 122 -11.87 -0.70 14.25
N ALA A 123 -11.34 0.28 13.52
CA ALA A 123 -12.07 1.50 13.19
C ALA A 123 -13.37 1.21 12.43
N TRP A 124 -13.35 0.31 11.45
CA TRP A 124 -14.56 -0.13 10.74
C TRP A 124 -15.57 -0.84 11.66
N ALA A 125 -15.11 -1.53 12.70
CA ALA A 125 -15.98 -2.16 13.70
C ALA A 125 -16.61 -1.12 14.63
N PHE A 126 -15.90 -0.03 14.94
CA PHE A 126 -16.41 1.13 15.66
C PHE A 126 -17.46 1.90 14.84
N ASP A 127 -17.18 2.16 13.57
CA ASP A 127 -18.14 2.72 12.61
C ASP A 127 -19.27 1.75 12.29
N ARG A 128 -19.08 0.50 12.73
CA ARG A 128 -20.00 -0.63 12.63
C ARG A 128 -20.26 -1.05 11.17
N VAL A 129 -19.32 -0.77 10.28
CA VAL A 129 -19.30 -1.35 8.93
C VAL A 129 -19.09 -2.88 8.99
N VAL A 130 -18.30 -3.37 9.95
CA VAL A 130 -18.06 -4.80 10.20
C VAL A 130 -18.64 -5.23 11.56
N PRO A 131 -18.68 -6.53 11.90
CA PRO A 131 -19.22 -6.99 13.18
C PRO A 131 -18.56 -6.32 14.38
N THR A 132 -19.36 -5.83 15.32
CA THR A 132 -18.89 -5.16 16.54
C THR A 132 -18.15 -6.11 17.51
N SER A 133 -18.18 -7.42 17.27
CA SER A 133 -17.32 -8.37 17.99
C SER A 133 -15.84 -8.14 17.70
N LEU A 134 -15.50 -7.54 16.56
CA LEU A 134 -14.12 -7.24 16.17
C LEU A 134 -13.55 -6.02 16.92
N SER A 135 -14.39 -5.14 17.46
CA SER A 135 -13.96 -4.03 18.31
C SER A 135 -13.74 -4.40 19.78
N LYS A 136 -13.79 -5.70 20.13
CA LYS A 136 -13.49 -6.16 21.50
C LYS A 136 -12.03 -5.93 21.83
N VAL A 137 -11.80 -5.25 22.94
CA VAL A 137 -10.48 -4.89 23.47
C VAL A 137 -10.20 -5.70 24.74
N ASP A 138 -8.96 -6.12 24.91
CA ASP A 138 -8.50 -6.75 26.15
C ASP A 138 -8.40 -5.70 27.28
N GLU A 139 -8.95 -6.01 28.45
CA GLU A 139 -8.99 -5.07 29.59
C GLU A 139 -7.60 -4.77 30.17
N LYS A 140 -6.63 -5.67 30.01
CA LYS A 140 -5.28 -5.56 30.59
C LYS A 140 -4.32 -4.81 29.66
N TYR A 141 -4.37 -5.09 28.36
CA TYR A 141 -3.40 -4.54 27.39
C TYR A 141 -3.99 -3.46 26.48
N GLY A 142 -5.30 -3.23 26.51
CA GLY A 142 -5.95 -2.23 25.66
C GLY A 142 -5.87 -2.55 24.16
N SER A 143 -5.52 -3.79 23.79
CA SER A 143 -5.34 -4.22 22.40
C SER A 143 -6.58 -4.95 21.86
N PRO A 144 -6.93 -4.75 20.57
CA PRO A 144 -8.06 -5.43 19.94
C PRO A 144 -7.68 -6.88 19.59
N TYR A 145 -7.72 -7.76 20.60
CA TYR A 145 -7.23 -9.14 20.48
C TYR A 145 -8.01 -9.95 19.45
N VAL A 146 -9.33 -9.78 19.34
CA VAL A 146 -10.17 -10.51 18.37
C VAL A 146 -9.76 -10.17 16.94
N THR A 147 -9.60 -8.88 16.65
CA THR A 147 -9.15 -8.42 15.32
C THR A 147 -7.72 -8.90 15.05
N THR A 148 -6.84 -8.81 16.03
CA THR A 148 -5.45 -9.26 15.88
C THR A 148 -5.36 -10.75 15.53
N ILE A 149 -6.11 -11.59 16.26
CA ILE A 149 -6.17 -13.04 16.00
C ILE A 149 -6.72 -13.31 14.60
N LEU A 150 -7.79 -12.63 14.20
CA LEU A 150 -8.37 -12.76 12.87
C LEU A 150 -7.35 -12.41 11.77
N VAL A 151 -6.64 -11.29 11.91
CA VAL A 151 -5.62 -10.83 10.94
C VAL A 151 -4.48 -11.84 10.84
N ILE A 152 -4.01 -12.38 11.97
CA ILE A 152 -2.95 -13.39 11.98
C ILE A 152 -3.41 -14.68 11.28
N ILE A 153 -4.61 -15.18 11.59
CA ILE A 153 -5.16 -16.39 10.96
C ILE A 153 -5.29 -16.19 9.45
N LEU A 154 -5.86 -15.06 9.02
CA LEU A 154 -5.98 -14.74 7.60
C LEU A 154 -4.60 -14.63 6.94
N ALA A 155 -3.64 -13.95 7.57
CA ALA A 155 -2.28 -13.86 7.07
C ALA A 155 -1.62 -15.23 6.90
N MET A 156 -1.79 -16.15 7.86
CA MET A 156 -1.29 -17.53 7.74
C MET A 156 -1.96 -18.30 6.60
N ILE A 157 -3.28 -18.16 6.42
CA ILE A 157 -4.01 -18.79 5.32
C ILE A 157 -3.50 -18.25 3.98
N PHE A 158 -3.39 -16.94 3.83
CA PHE A 158 -2.88 -16.33 2.60
C PHE A 158 -1.40 -16.66 2.35
N GLN A 159 -0.58 -16.77 3.40
CA GLN A 159 0.80 -17.23 3.29
C GLN A 159 0.88 -18.69 2.83
N ALA A 160 0.01 -19.57 3.34
CA ALA A 160 -0.06 -20.96 2.89
C ALA A 160 -0.52 -21.03 1.43
N LEU A 161 -1.53 -20.24 1.03
CA LEU A 161 -1.96 -20.14 -0.37
C LEU A 161 -0.82 -19.63 -1.27
N TRP A 162 -0.02 -18.66 -0.80
CA TRP A 162 1.16 -18.18 -1.52
C TRP A 162 2.19 -19.28 -1.76
N LEU A 163 2.47 -20.11 -0.75
CA LEU A 163 3.50 -21.15 -0.83
C LEU A 163 3.07 -22.37 -1.64
N TYR A 164 1.79 -22.74 -1.59
CA TYR A 164 1.30 -24.02 -2.15
C TYR A 164 0.45 -23.87 -3.40
N THR A 165 0.13 -22.64 -3.84
CA THR A 165 -0.69 -22.41 -5.03
C THR A 165 -0.15 -21.26 -5.88
N THR A 166 -0.55 -21.20 -7.15
CA THR A 166 -0.25 -20.07 -8.04
C THR A 166 -1.25 -18.91 -7.91
N VAL A 167 -2.21 -19.00 -6.99
CA VAL A 167 -3.28 -18.01 -6.78
C VAL A 167 -2.74 -16.63 -6.45
N PHE A 168 -1.47 -16.51 -6.06
CA PHE A 168 -0.84 -15.23 -5.77
C PHE A 168 0.25 -14.77 -6.74
N GLN A 169 0.46 -15.46 -7.87
CA GLN A 169 1.10 -14.81 -9.03
C GLN A 169 0.33 -13.52 -9.45
N PHE A 170 -0.89 -13.35 -8.93
CA PHE A 170 -1.75 -12.19 -9.05
C PHE A 170 -1.35 -10.98 -8.17
N VAL A 171 -0.49 -11.10 -7.15
CA VAL A 171 -0.04 -9.95 -6.32
C VAL A 171 0.77 -8.94 -7.15
N LEU A 172 1.36 -9.38 -8.26
CA LEU A 172 2.08 -8.54 -9.20
C LEU A 172 1.25 -7.32 -9.69
N TYR A 173 -0.09 -7.45 -9.68
CA TYR A 173 -1.02 -6.41 -10.11
C TYR A 173 -1.63 -5.59 -8.97
N ILE A 174 -1.17 -5.76 -7.73
CA ILE A 174 -1.66 -4.97 -6.59
C ILE A 174 -1.40 -3.47 -6.79
N THR A 175 -0.33 -3.12 -7.51
CA THR A 175 0.00 -1.75 -7.90
C THR A 175 -1.20 -1.12 -8.62
N THR A 176 -1.75 -1.78 -9.63
CA THR A 176 -2.91 -1.29 -10.40
C THR A 176 -4.11 -1.03 -9.50
N ILE A 177 -4.41 -1.96 -8.58
CA ILE A 177 -5.52 -1.81 -7.63
C ILE A 177 -5.29 -0.57 -6.75
N ILE A 178 -4.13 -0.47 -6.12
CA ILE A 178 -3.86 0.63 -5.17
C ILE A 178 -3.96 1.99 -5.87
N PHE A 179 -3.44 2.11 -7.10
CA PHE A 179 -3.51 3.36 -7.85
C PHE A 179 -4.91 3.69 -8.35
N ILE A 180 -5.78 2.71 -8.65
CA ILE A 180 -7.22 2.96 -8.86
C ILE A 180 -7.83 3.55 -7.57
N GLY A 181 -7.46 3.04 -6.39
CA GLY A 181 -7.84 3.62 -5.11
C GLY A 181 -7.40 5.08 -4.98
N TYR A 182 -6.16 5.39 -5.35
CA TYR A 182 -5.65 6.78 -5.34
C TYR A 182 -6.33 7.70 -6.36
N VAL A 183 -6.84 7.18 -7.49
CA VAL A 183 -7.70 7.96 -8.39
C VAL A 183 -8.97 8.41 -7.64
N VAL A 184 -9.63 7.49 -6.93
CA VAL A 184 -10.83 7.80 -6.13
C VAL A 184 -10.48 8.79 -5.01
N THR A 185 -9.35 8.62 -4.33
CA THR A 185 -8.87 9.55 -3.30
C THR A 185 -8.59 10.95 -3.87
N GLY A 186 -7.93 11.03 -5.03
CA GLY A 186 -7.63 12.29 -5.70
C GLY A 186 -8.90 13.03 -6.14
N ILE A 187 -9.87 12.34 -6.74
CA ILE A 187 -11.18 12.91 -7.10
C ILE A 187 -11.90 13.41 -5.84
N THR A 188 -11.86 12.64 -4.75
CA THR A 188 -12.46 13.04 -3.47
C THR A 188 -11.81 14.31 -2.93
N ALA A 189 -10.48 14.43 -3.02
CA ALA A 189 -9.74 15.63 -2.61
C ALA A 189 -10.08 16.87 -3.46
N ILE A 190 -10.36 16.69 -4.76
CA ILE A 190 -10.82 17.77 -5.64
C ILE A 190 -12.19 18.30 -5.17
N ILE A 191 -13.13 17.41 -4.88
CA ILE A 191 -14.52 17.74 -4.55
C ILE A 191 -14.66 18.23 -3.10
N PHE A 192 -13.79 17.76 -2.20
CA PHE A 192 -13.87 17.97 -0.74
C PHE A 192 -14.12 19.44 -0.32
N PRO A 193 -13.35 20.44 -0.80
CA PRO A 193 -13.55 21.84 -0.40
C PRO A 193 -14.90 22.42 -0.82
N TYR A 194 -15.54 21.85 -1.84
CA TYR A 194 -16.79 22.38 -2.41
C TYR A 194 -18.01 21.70 -1.81
N LYS A 195 -17.93 20.39 -1.52
CA LYS A 195 -19.06 19.59 -1.03
C LYS A 195 -19.17 19.55 0.50
N ARG A 196 -18.04 19.58 1.21
CA ARG A 196 -17.97 19.56 2.69
C ARG A 196 -17.23 20.79 3.20
N LYS A 197 -17.78 21.97 2.90
CA LYS A 197 -17.24 23.27 3.34
C LYS A 197 -17.14 23.36 4.86
N ASP A 198 -18.09 22.75 5.56
CA ASP A 198 -18.11 22.59 7.02
C ASP A 198 -16.78 22.04 7.57
N ILE A 199 -16.33 20.91 7.03
CA ILE A 199 -15.08 20.29 7.46
C ILE A 199 -13.87 21.06 6.92
N TYR A 200 -13.94 21.53 5.68
CA TYR A 200 -12.84 22.26 5.05
C TYR A 200 -12.50 23.56 5.79
N GLU A 201 -13.50 24.30 6.28
CA GLU A 201 -13.30 25.54 7.03
C GLU A 201 -12.76 25.29 8.44
N ALA A 202 -13.16 24.17 9.07
CA ALA A 202 -12.60 23.67 10.33
C ALA A 202 -11.18 23.09 10.17
N SER A 203 -10.75 22.80 8.94
CA SER A 203 -9.46 22.17 8.67
C SER A 203 -8.27 23.11 8.95
N PRO A 204 -7.06 22.57 9.13
CA PRO A 204 -5.86 23.36 9.41
C PRO A 204 -5.54 24.40 8.35
N LYS A 205 -4.82 25.47 8.72
CA LYS A 205 -4.43 26.56 7.79
C LYS A 205 -3.72 26.05 6.52
N ILE A 206 -2.92 25.00 6.64
CA ILE A 206 -2.19 24.42 5.50
C ILE A 206 -3.13 23.78 4.48
N VAL A 207 -4.20 23.13 4.94
CA VAL A 207 -5.24 22.51 4.10
C VAL A 207 -6.14 23.59 3.47
N ARG A 208 -6.38 24.67 4.20
CA ARG A 208 -7.18 25.82 3.75
C ARG A 208 -6.44 26.76 2.80
N SER A 209 -5.16 26.52 2.54
CA SER A 209 -4.35 27.36 1.67
C SER A 209 -4.94 27.38 0.25
N LYS A 210 -4.89 28.54 -0.40
CA LYS A 210 -5.38 28.75 -1.75
C LYS A 210 -4.27 29.36 -2.60
N ILE A 211 -4.10 28.87 -3.82
CA ILE A 211 -3.22 29.47 -4.83
C ILE A 211 -4.13 29.93 -5.97
N GLY A 212 -4.14 31.23 -6.26
CA GLY A 212 -5.01 31.80 -7.31
C GLY A 212 -6.51 31.61 -7.06
N GLY A 213 -6.95 31.53 -5.80
CA GLY A 213 -8.36 31.30 -5.43
C GLY A 213 -8.80 29.84 -5.41
N ILE A 214 -7.99 28.91 -5.91
CA ILE A 214 -8.25 27.47 -5.90
C ILE A 214 -7.64 26.85 -4.63
N PRO A 215 -8.39 26.03 -3.86
CA PRO A 215 -7.84 25.25 -2.76
C PRO A 215 -6.65 24.40 -3.17
N VAL A 216 -5.54 24.47 -2.45
CA VAL A 216 -4.33 23.69 -2.73
C VAL A 216 -4.61 22.20 -2.70
N ILE A 217 -5.50 21.74 -1.81
CA ILE A 217 -5.92 20.33 -1.74
C ILE A 217 -6.59 19.85 -3.04
N SER A 218 -7.31 20.72 -3.77
CA SER A 218 -7.89 20.36 -5.07
C SER A 218 -6.82 20.25 -6.16
N ILE A 219 -5.79 21.10 -6.13
CA ILE A 219 -4.66 21.02 -7.06
C ILE A 219 -3.87 19.73 -6.81
N LEU A 220 -3.56 19.43 -5.54
CA LEU A 220 -2.90 18.18 -5.17
C LEU A 220 -3.74 16.96 -5.53
N GLY A 221 -5.06 17.01 -5.29
CA GLY A 221 -6.00 15.97 -5.70
C GLY A 221 -5.99 15.72 -7.21
N LEU A 222 -5.98 16.78 -8.02
CA LEU A 222 -5.87 16.69 -9.47
C LEU A 222 -4.56 16.04 -9.91
N LEU A 223 -3.43 16.47 -9.33
CA LEU A 223 -2.12 15.87 -9.62
C LEU A 223 -2.09 14.39 -9.23
N THR A 224 -2.61 14.04 -8.05
CA THR A 224 -2.73 12.64 -7.61
C THR A 224 -3.59 11.82 -8.58
N THR A 225 -4.73 12.34 -9.03
CA THR A 225 -5.58 11.67 -10.00
C THR A 225 -4.87 11.46 -11.34
N ILE A 226 -4.19 12.47 -11.88
CA ILE A 226 -3.48 12.37 -13.17
C ILE A 226 -2.34 11.34 -13.08
N ILE A 227 -1.48 11.46 -12.06
CA ILE A 227 -0.35 10.55 -11.87
C ILE A 227 -0.86 9.11 -11.67
N SER A 228 -1.89 8.94 -10.83
CA SER A 228 -2.43 7.61 -10.56
C SER A 228 -3.10 6.98 -11.78
N ALA A 229 -3.84 7.77 -12.57
CA ALA A 229 -4.42 7.30 -13.83
C ALA A 229 -3.34 6.92 -14.84
N PHE A 230 -2.24 7.69 -14.92
CA PHE A 230 -1.10 7.34 -15.76
C PHE A 230 -0.44 6.03 -15.32
N VAL A 231 -0.25 5.82 -14.00
CA VAL A 231 0.32 4.56 -13.50
C VAL A 231 -0.59 3.39 -13.81
N VAL A 232 -1.91 3.53 -13.65
CA VAL A 232 -2.88 2.51 -14.05
C VAL A 232 -2.74 2.21 -15.55
N TYR A 233 -2.74 3.23 -16.41
CA TYR A 233 -2.53 3.04 -17.84
C TYR A 233 -1.21 2.33 -18.16
N ALA A 234 -0.11 2.74 -17.52
CA ALA A 234 1.21 2.15 -17.71
C ALA A 234 1.28 0.69 -17.24
N THR A 235 0.57 0.35 -16.16
CA THR A 235 0.50 -1.04 -15.67
C THR A 235 -0.31 -1.96 -16.58
N LEU A 236 -1.33 -1.43 -17.26
CA LEU A 236 -2.19 -2.20 -18.16
C LEU A 236 -1.58 -2.35 -19.58
N THR A 237 -0.59 -1.52 -19.92
CA THR A 237 0.04 -1.53 -21.24
C THR A 237 1.22 -2.50 -21.26
N PRO A 238 1.22 -3.54 -22.13
CA PRO A 238 2.27 -4.57 -22.12
C PRO A 238 3.69 -4.05 -22.31
N THR A 239 3.87 -2.94 -23.02
CA THR A 239 5.17 -2.31 -23.26
C THR A 239 5.79 -1.67 -22.00
N LEU A 240 4.98 -1.28 -21.02
CA LEU A 240 5.41 -0.60 -19.79
C LEU A 240 5.23 -1.47 -18.54
N GLY A 241 4.28 -2.42 -18.59
CA GLY A 241 3.92 -3.31 -17.50
C GLY A 241 4.38 -4.75 -17.61
N GLY A 242 4.79 -5.20 -18.80
CA GLY A 242 4.97 -6.62 -19.10
C GLY A 242 3.65 -7.30 -19.53
N ILE A 243 3.74 -8.54 -20.00
CA ILE A 243 2.55 -9.32 -20.42
C ILE A 243 1.69 -9.58 -19.19
N MET A 244 0.48 -9.02 -19.18
CA MET A 244 -0.45 -9.16 -18.07
C MET A 244 -1.43 -10.29 -18.33
N ASP A 245 -1.58 -11.20 -17.35
CA ASP A 245 -2.61 -12.25 -17.38
C ASP A 245 -4.00 -11.61 -17.10
N PRO A 246 -4.96 -11.68 -18.04
CA PRO A 246 -6.30 -11.13 -17.83
C PRO A 246 -7.06 -11.74 -16.64
N ASN A 247 -6.82 -13.02 -16.34
CA ASN A 247 -7.48 -13.70 -15.22
C ASN A 247 -6.99 -13.15 -13.88
N ALA A 248 -5.69 -12.86 -13.81
CA ALA A 248 -5.07 -12.21 -12.67
C ALA A 248 -5.66 -10.83 -12.40
N LEU A 249 -5.80 -10.02 -13.44
CA LEU A 249 -6.38 -8.69 -13.33
C LEU A 249 -7.84 -8.76 -12.85
N PHE A 250 -8.63 -9.67 -13.42
CA PHE A 250 -10.03 -9.85 -13.05
C PHE A 250 -10.19 -10.20 -11.57
N LEU A 251 -9.43 -11.20 -11.08
CA LEU A 251 -9.46 -11.61 -9.67
C LEU A 251 -9.07 -10.47 -8.72
N ASN A 252 -8.06 -9.69 -9.08
CA ASN A 252 -7.65 -8.51 -8.32
C ASN A 252 -8.74 -7.42 -8.29
N MET A 253 -9.45 -7.21 -9.40
CA MET A 253 -10.54 -6.25 -9.46
C MET A 253 -11.74 -6.64 -8.59
N LEU A 254 -11.91 -7.91 -8.21
CA LEU A 254 -12.99 -8.37 -7.32
C LEU A 254 -12.93 -7.74 -5.92
N VAL A 255 -11.79 -7.19 -5.50
CA VAL A 255 -11.68 -6.47 -4.22
C VAL A 255 -12.68 -5.31 -4.13
N TYR A 256 -12.90 -4.59 -5.23
CA TYR A 256 -13.84 -3.45 -5.28
C TYR A 256 -15.31 -3.85 -5.07
N PRO A 257 -15.90 -4.77 -5.87
CA PRO A 257 -17.26 -5.22 -5.64
C PRO A 257 -17.41 -5.90 -4.29
N VAL A 258 -16.41 -6.67 -3.81
CA VAL A 258 -16.46 -7.25 -2.46
C VAL A 258 -16.56 -6.16 -1.39
N ALA A 259 -15.75 -5.11 -1.46
CA ALA A 259 -15.83 -3.98 -0.54
C ALA A 259 -17.20 -3.28 -0.59
N LEU A 260 -17.74 -3.06 -1.79
CA LEU A 260 -19.08 -2.47 -1.99
C LEU A 260 -20.19 -3.37 -1.44
N ILE A 261 -20.09 -4.69 -1.61
CA ILE A 261 -21.04 -5.67 -1.07
C ILE A 261 -21.02 -5.65 0.46
N ILE A 262 -19.83 -5.65 1.08
CA ILE A 262 -19.70 -5.56 2.54
C ILE A 262 -20.39 -4.30 3.05
N PHE A 263 -20.13 -3.14 2.41
CA PHE A 263 -20.76 -1.89 2.78
C PHE A 263 -22.30 -1.92 2.57
N ALA A 264 -22.78 -2.45 1.45
CA ALA A 264 -24.20 -2.54 1.16
C ALA A 264 -24.95 -3.46 2.15
N ILE A 265 -24.36 -4.61 2.49
CA ILE A 265 -24.90 -5.53 3.50
C ILE A 265 -24.99 -4.82 4.85
N ALA A 266 -23.91 -4.14 5.27
CA ALA A 266 -23.89 -3.39 6.52
C ALA A 266 -24.95 -2.28 6.56
N TYR A 267 -25.09 -1.53 5.46
CA TYR A 267 -26.07 -0.45 5.33
C TYR A 267 -27.51 -0.98 5.43
N VAL A 268 -27.86 -2.03 4.69
CA VAL A 268 -29.21 -2.62 4.71
C VAL A 268 -29.53 -3.23 6.08
N TYR A 269 -28.60 -3.97 6.67
CA TYR A 269 -28.77 -4.59 7.99
C TYR A 269 -29.00 -3.55 9.08
N ARG A 270 -28.28 -2.42 9.04
CA ARG A 270 -28.38 -1.36 10.04
C ARG A 270 -29.57 -0.44 9.89
N LYS A 271 -29.98 -0.18 8.64
CA LYS A 271 -31.25 0.49 8.37
C LYS A 271 -32.43 -0.29 8.96
N LYS A 272 -32.35 -1.62 8.99
CA LYS A 272 -33.37 -2.50 9.60
C LYS A 272 -33.29 -2.60 11.13
N THR A 273 -32.12 -2.41 11.73
CA THR A 273 -31.91 -2.51 13.20
C THR A 273 -31.99 -1.16 13.93
N GLY A 274 -32.36 -0.08 13.24
CA GLY A 274 -32.72 1.19 13.88
C GLY A 274 -31.56 2.09 14.28
N ILE A 275 -30.31 1.78 13.89
CA ILE A 275 -29.14 2.64 14.15
C ILE A 275 -28.51 2.99 12.80
N PRO A 276 -28.89 4.14 12.20
CA PRO A 276 -28.41 4.52 10.88
C PRO A 276 -26.89 4.70 10.90
N LEU A 277 -26.20 4.01 9.98
CA LEU A 277 -24.75 4.11 9.77
C LEU A 277 -24.31 5.57 9.52
N GLU A 278 -25.23 6.39 9.00
CA GLU A 278 -25.06 7.83 8.76
C GLU A 278 -24.73 8.63 10.03
N TYR A 279 -25.14 8.17 11.21
CA TYR A 279 -24.80 8.83 12.47
C TYR A 279 -23.38 8.53 12.93
N SER A 280 -22.79 7.39 12.55
CA SER A 280 -21.37 7.09 12.83
C SER A 280 -20.42 8.05 12.09
N PHE A 281 -20.85 8.57 10.93
CA PHE A 281 -20.07 9.52 10.11
C PHE A 281 -20.41 10.99 10.39
N LYS A 282 -21.34 11.26 11.31
CA LYS A 282 -21.58 12.60 11.86
C LYS A 282 -20.72 12.76 13.10
N GLU A 283 -20.19 13.95 13.33
CA GLU A 283 -19.28 14.22 14.45
C GLU A 283 -19.88 13.70 15.76
N VAL A 284 -19.06 12.96 16.51
CA VAL A 284 -19.33 12.73 17.93
C VAL A 284 -19.24 14.11 18.59
N PRO A 285 -20.27 14.57 19.32
CA PRO A 285 -20.19 15.83 20.04
C PRO A 285 -18.91 15.83 20.90
N PRO A 286 -18.16 16.93 20.95
CA PRO A 286 -16.98 17.02 21.80
C PRO A 286 -17.40 16.69 23.23
N VAL A 287 -16.75 15.68 23.81
CA VAL A 287 -16.85 15.35 25.24
C VAL A 287 -15.86 16.22 26.01
#